data_AF-A0A1V5R4R5-F1
#
_entry.id   AF-A0A1V5R4R5-F1
#
_cell.length_a   1.000
_cell.length_b   1.000
_cell.length_c   1.000
_cell.angle_alpha   90.00
_cell.angle_beta   90.00
_cell.angle_gamma   90.00
#
_symmetry.space_group_name_H-M   'P 1'
#
loop_
_entity.id
_entity.type
_entity.pdbx_description
1 polymer ?
#
loop_
_entity_poly.entity_id
_entity_poly.type
_entity_poly.pdbx_seq_one_letter_code
_entity_poly.pdbx_strand_id
1 'polypeptide(L)'
;MTLRDEMFMVSQGINPENDEMFQTVDGEIGINYDAHGVAKSQQLDQLLNLLDHGISKDHDFYTAPFEVPADVKAGLASALGTGGGTAYKDGLAVLTSGYKEKIQDSGVKHVFINDVFSGLKRPLQEAYPQYQFHLLSEQKAVLEGEASKADKQQ
;
A
#
# COMPACT_ATOMS: atom_id res chain seq x y z
N MET A 1 -3.84 19.87 14.30
CA MET A 1 -3.22 18.67 13.74
C MET A 1 -2.56 19.05 12.43
N THR A 2 -1.37 18.56 12.14
CA THR A 2 -0.70 18.82 10.85
C THR A 2 -1.08 17.73 9.84
N LEU A 3 -0.95 18.01 8.54
CA LEU A 3 -1.16 17.00 7.50
C LEU A 3 -0.32 15.72 7.75
N ARG A 4 0.90 15.88 8.26
CA ARG A 4 1.76 14.74 8.60
C ARG A 4 1.20 13.90 9.74
N ASP A 5 0.56 14.52 10.72
CA ASP A 5 -0.08 13.80 11.83
C ASP A 5 -1.30 13.02 11.32
N GLU A 6 -2.12 13.62 10.45
CA GLU A 6 -3.30 12.98 9.85
C GLU A 6 -2.89 11.78 8.99
N MET A 7 -1.87 11.93 8.14
CA MET A 7 -1.31 10.84 7.33
C MET A 7 -0.79 9.69 8.20
N PHE A 8 -0.13 10.02 9.31
CA PHE A 8 0.34 9.04 10.27
C PHE A 8 -0.83 8.31 10.96
N MET A 9 -1.90 9.01 11.36
CA MET A 9 -3.09 8.39 11.94
C MET A 9 -3.73 7.38 10.98
N VAL A 10 -3.92 7.74 9.72
CA VAL A 10 -4.44 6.81 8.70
C VAL A 10 -3.52 5.60 8.56
N SER A 11 -2.20 5.78 8.59
CA SER A 11 -1.24 4.66 8.54
C SER A 11 -1.39 3.66 9.70
N GLN A 12 -1.94 4.12 10.84
CA GLN A 12 -2.20 3.31 12.03
C GLN A 12 -3.63 2.75 12.06
N GLY A 13 -4.42 2.94 11.00
CA GLY A 13 -5.81 2.48 10.98
C GLY A 13 -6.78 3.43 11.69
N ILE A 14 -6.44 4.71 11.84
CA ILE A 14 -7.27 5.69 12.57
C ILE A 14 -7.74 6.77 11.60
N ASN A 15 -9.05 7.05 11.61
CA ASN A 15 -9.62 8.15 10.85
C ASN A 15 -9.29 9.50 11.55
N PRO A 16 -8.60 10.43 10.88
CA PRO A 16 -8.18 11.69 11.50
C PRO A 16 -9.33 12.67 11.78
N GLU A 17 -10.51 12.48 11.18
CA GLU A 17 -11.67 13.37 11.39
C GLU A 17 -12.46 13.04 12.66
N ASN A 18 -12.51 11.77 13.05
CA ASN A 18 -13.39 11.29 14.12
C ASN A 18 -12.74 10.29 15.10
N ASP A 19 -11.43 10.01 14.96
CA ASP A 19 -10.65 9.07 15.78
C ASP A 19 -11.15 7.61 15.76
N GLU A 20 -12.04 7.25 14.83
CA GLU A 20 -12.52 5.87 14.69
C GLU A 20 -11.47 4.97 14.04
N MET A 21 -11.36 3.73 14.51
CA MET A 21 -10.45 2.76 13.92
C MET A 21 -11.10 2.04 12.72
N PHE A 22 -10.37 1.96 11.60
CA PHE A 22 -10.67 1.02 10.53
C PHE A 22 -9.79 -0.23 10.63
N GLN A 23 -10.36 -1.36 10.24
CA GLN A 23 -9.67 -2.63 10.37
C GLN A 23 -8.53 -2.72 9.37
N THR A 24 -7.37 -3.18 9.83
CA THR A 24 -6.23 -3.47 8.97
C THR A 24 -6.28 -4.90 8.43
N VAL A 25 -5.64 -5.15 7.28
CA VAL A 25 -5.40 -6.52 6.79
C VAL A 25 -4.64 -7.32 7.83
N ASP A 26 -5.04 -8.57 7.97
CA ASP A 26 -4.34 -9.54 8.80
C ASP A 26 -2.89 -9.73 8.33
N GLY A 27 -1.94 -9.83 9.26
CA GLY A 27 -0.53 -9.95 8.96
C GLY A 27 -0.20 -11.20 8.14
N GLU A 28 -0.87 -12.33 8.38
CA GLU A 28 -0.67 -13.60 7.65
C GLU A 28 -1.12 -13.48 6.19
N ILE A 29 -2.06 -12.59 5.90
CA ILE A 29 -2.51 -12.30 4.54
C ILE A 29 -1.62 -11.22 3.92
N GLY A 30 -1.42 -10.10 4.62
CA GLY A 30 -0.69 -8.93 4.14
C GLY A 30 0.77 -9.20 3.79
N ILE A 31 1.39 -10.22 4.41
CA ILE A 31 2.78 -10.60 4.11
C ILE A 31 2.98 -11.12 2.68
N ASN A 32 1.89 -11.55 2.03
CA ASN A 32 1.90 -12.09 0.67
C ASN A 32 1.71 -11.02 -0.42
N TYR A 33 1.65 -9.75 -0.05
CA TYR A 33 1.56 -8.64 -0.99
C TYR A 33 2.86 -7.85 -0.97
N ASP A 34 3.53 -7.85 -2.12
CA ASP A 34 4.73 -7.05 -2.33
C ASP A 34 4.33 -5.58 -2.55
N ALA A 35 4.79 -4.68 -1.67
CA ALA A 35 4.25 -3.33 -1.58
C ALA A 35 5.31 -2.23 -1.53
N HIS A 36 4.93 -1.05 -2.01
CA HIS A 36 5.77 0.16 -2.02
C HIS A 36 5.00 1.38 -1.53
N GLY A 37 5.55 2.04 -0.51
CA GLY A 37 5.00 3.26 0.06
C GLY A 37 5.55 4.53 -0.60
N VAL A 38 4.68 5.36 -1.16
CA VAL A 38 5.03 6.67 -1.73
C VAL A 38 5.02 7.73 -0.63
N ALA A 39 6.03 7.67 0.25
CA ALA A 39 6.11 8.48 1.48
C ALA A 39 7.26 9.50 1.52
N LYS A 40 8.14 9.53 0.51
CA LYS A 40 9.31 10.44 0.44
C LYS A 40 8.95 11.80 -0.16
N SER A 41 9.92 12.71 -0.34
CA SER A 41 9.67 14.01 -0.99
C SER A 41 9.10 13.84 -2.40
N GLN A 42 8.26 14.78 -2.86
CA GLN A 42 7.67 14.79 -4.21
C GLN A 42 6.75 13.57 -4.47
N GLN A 43 5.89 13.26 -3.50
CA GLN A 43 5.05 12.04 -3.52
C GLN A 43 4.16 11.94 -4.77
N LEU A 44 3.54 13.05 -5.20
CA LEU A 44 2.69 13.05 -6.37
C LEU A 44 3.49 12.76 -7.65
N ASP A 45 4.61 13.45 -7.86
CA ASP A 45 5.46 13.24 -9.04
C ASP A 45 6.01 11.81 -9.10
N GLN A 46 6.38 11.24 -7.94
CA GLN A 46 6.81 9.85 -7.85
C GLN A 46 5.69 8.88 -8.22
N LEU A 47 4.48 9.10 -7.69
CA LEU A 47 3.32 8.27 -8.03
C LEU A 47 3.04 8.34 -9.53
N LEU A 48 2.92 9.55 -10.10
CA LEU A 48 2.64 9.73 -11.53
C LEU A 48 3.71 9.08 -12.40
N ASN A 49 5.00 9.25 -12.06
CA ASN A 49 6.08 8.61 -12.80
C ASN A 49 5.97 7.07 -12.80
N LEU A 50 5.58 6.46 -11.68
CA LEU A 50 5.36 5.01 -11.59
C LEU A 50 4.12 4.56 -12.39
N LEU A 51 3.07 5.36 -12.42
CA LEU A 51 1.85 5.06 -13.19
C LEU A 51 2.04 5.25 -14.70
N ASP A 52 2.86 6.22 -15.11
CA ASP A 52 3.17 6.52 -16.51
C ASP A 52 4.15 5.51 -17.13
N HIS A 53 5.19 5.13 -16.37
CA HIS A 53 6.31 4.33 -16.89
C HIS A 53 6.35 2.89 -16.37
N GLY A 54 5.53 2.55 -15.37
CA GLY A 54 5.56 1.25 -14.70
C GLY A 54 6.79 1.06 -13.82
N ILE A 55 7.00 -0.19 -13.41
CA ILE A 55 8.19 -0.60 -12.63
C ILE A 55 9.28 -1.05 -13.60
N SER A 56 10.41 -0.36 -13.59
CA SER A 56 11.58 -0.74 -14.37
C SER A 56 12.17 -2.05 -13.86
N LYS A 57 12.58 -2.93 -14.80
CA LYS A 57 13.28 -4.18 -14.48
C LYS A 57 14.80 -4.03 -14.46
N ASP A 58 15.32 -2.89 -14.92
CA ASP A 58 16.75 -2.63 -15.06
C ASP A 58 17.42 -2.18 -13.74
N HIS A 59 16.64 -1.89 -12.71
CA HIS A 59 17.12 -1.51 -11.40
C HIS A 59 16.23 -2.08 -10.30
N ASP A 60 16.81 -2.24 -9.11
CA ASP A 60 16.08 -2.74 -7.95
C ASP A 60 14.94 -1.78 -7.60
N PHE A 61 13.75 -2.34 -7.43
CA PHE A 61 12.60 -1.63 -6.91
C PHE A 61 12.36 -2.04 -5.46
N TYR A 62 12.60 -1.11 -4.53
CA TYR A 62 12.53 -1.41 -3.10
C TYR A 62 11.10 -1.58 -2.64
N THR A 63 10.79 -2.77 -2.15
CA THR A 63 9.49 -3.13 -1.59
C THR A 63 9.63 -3.72 -0.20
N ALA A 64 8.49 -3.83 0.48
CA ALA A 64 8.32 -4.57 1.70
C ALA A 64 6.92 -5.19 1.72
N PRO A 65 6.65 -6.18 2.58
CA PRO A 65 5.30 -6.72 2.71
C PRO A 65 4.29 -5.64 3.11
N PHE A 66 3.03 -5.79 2.69
CA PHE A 66 2.00 -4.80 3.02
C PHE A 66 1.71 -4.77 4.53
N GLU A 67 1.46 -5.92 5.14
CA GLU A 67 1.46 -6.10 6.60
C GLU A 67 2.28 -7.34 6.97
N VAL A 68 2.64 -7.48 8.25
CA VAL A 68 3.35 -8.66 8.75
C VAL A 68 2.76 -9.10 10.09
N PRO A 69 2.79 -10.42 10.40
CA PRO A 69 2.45 -10.91 11.73
C PRO A 69 3.32 -10.27 12.82
N ALA A 70 2.74 -10.08 14.01
CA ALA A 70 3.39 -9.36 15.10
C ALA A 70 4.69 -10.03 15.59
N ASP A 71 4.75 -11.36 15.53
CA ASP A 71 5.87 -12.18 15.97
C ASP A 71 7.09 -12.11 15.03
N VAL A 72 6.89 -11.84 13.74
CA VAL A 72 7.99 -11.70 12.75
C VAL A 72 8.39 -10.24 12.49
N LYS A 73 7.61 -9.28 12.98
CA LYS A 73 7.76 -7.85 12.69
C LYS A 73 9.16 -7.31 12.95
N ALA A 74 9.74 -7.62 14.11
CA ALA A 74 11.07 -7.12 14.49
C ALA A 74 12.19 -7.68 13.60
N GLY A 75 12.09 -8.96 13.21
CA GLY A 75 13.06 -9.61 12.32
C GLY A 75 13.02 -9.00 10.92
N LEU A 76 11.82 -8.80 10.37
CA LEU A 76 11.64 -8.20 9.05
C LEU A 76 11.98 -6.71 9.02
N ALA A 77 11.69 -5.96 10.07
CA ALA A 77 12.10 -4.56 10.19
C ALA A 77 13.63 -4.40 10.04
N SER A 78 14.38 -5.25 10.74
CA SER A 78 15.84 -5.27 10.66
C SER A 78 16.34 -5.68 9.26
N ALA A 79 15.76 -6.74 8.68
CA ALA A 79 16.20 -7.28 7.39
C ALA A 79 15.90 -6.35 6.21
N LEU A 80 14.76 -5.65 6.25
CA LEU A 80 14.30 -4.78 5.16
C LEU A 80 14.69 -3.31 5.34
N GLY A 81 15.27 -2.95 6.50
CA GLY A 81 15.60 -1.57 6.83
C GLY A 81 14.37 -0.67 6.95
N THR A 82 13.20 -1.26 7.25
CA THR A 82 11.94 -0.52 7.47
C THR A 82 11.68 -0.40 8.97
N GLY A 83 11.02 0.68 9.39
CA GLY A 83 10.71 0.89 10.82
C GLY A 83 9.73 -0.15 11.40
N GLY A 84 9.00 -0.87 10.55
CA GLY A 84 7.92 -1.78 10.95
C GLY A 84 7.87 -3.13 10.24
N GLY A 85 8.87 -3.49 9.44
CA GLY A 85 8.85 -4.71 8.63
C GLY A 85 7.87 -4.68 7.46
N THR A 86 7.27 -3.52 7.18
CA THR A 86 6.21 -3.32 6.20
C THR A 86 6.46 -2.10 5.33
N ALA A 87 5.74 -1.99 4.21
CA ALA A 87 5.75 -0.80 3.38
C ALA A 87 5.23 0.42 4.16
N TYR A 88 5.82 1.59 3.89
CA TYR A 88 5.39 2.86 4.48
C TYR A 88 3.97 3.21 4.04
N LYS A 89 3.09 3.47 5.01
CA LYS A 89 1.68 3.84 4.75
C LYS A 89 1.35 5.28 5.18
N ASP A 90 2.33 5.98 5.73
CA ASP A 90 2.27 7.38 6.17
C ASP A 90 2.62 8.35 5.03
N GLY A 91 2.40 7.94 3.78
CA GLY A 91 2.61 8.71 2.55
C GLY A 91 1.31 8.95 1.78
N LEU A 92 1.42 9.46 0.54
CA LEU A 92 0.28 9.75 -0.34
C LEU A 92 -0.43 8.49 -0.79
N ALA A 93 0.35 7.44 -1.12
CA ALA A 93 -0.19 6.17 -1.59
C ALA A 93 0.68 4.97 -1.20
N VAL A 94 0.07 3.79 -1.23
CA VAL A 94 0.74 2.49 -1.15
C VAL A 94 0.38 1.68 -2.39
N LEU A 95 1.39 1.19 -3.10
CA LEU A 95 1.23 0.36 -4.29
C LEU A 95 1.42 -1.11 -3.91
N THR A 96 0.65 -2.02 -4.48
CA THR A 96 0.88 -3.47 -4.29
C THR A 96 0.83 -4.23 -5.61
N SER A 97 1.54 -5.35 -5.65
CA SER A 97 1.31 -6.43 -6.61
C SER A 97 -0.04 -7.14 -6.35
N GLY A 98 -0.35 -8.16 -7.14
CA GLY A 98 -1.35 -9.17 -6.77
C GLY A 98 -0.88 -10.09 -5.64
N TYR A 99 -1.82 -10.89 -5.13
CA TYR A 99 -1.59 -11.86 -4.06
C TYR A 99 -0.52 -12.90 -4.46
N LYS A 100 0.53 -13.05 -3.64
CA LYS A 100 1.68 -13.94 -3.86
C LYS A 100 2.48 -13.62 -5.14
N GLU A 101 2.38 -12.40 -5.63
CA GLU A 101 3.17 -11.89 -6.76
C GLU A 101 4.26 -10.92 -6.27
N LYS A 102 5.20 -10.57 -7.16
CA LYS A 102 6.18 -9.50 -6.93
C LYS A 102 5.89 -8.32 -7.83
N ILE A 103 6.02 -7.11 -7.29
CA ILE A 103 5.68 -5.89 -8.03
C ILE A 103 6.67 -5.64 -9.18
N GLN A 104 7.93 -6.07 -9.04
CA GLN A 104 8.95 -5.95 -10.07
C GLN A 104 8.66 -6.88 -11.27
N ASP A 105 7.97 -7.99 -11.05
CA ASP A 105 7.68 -8.99 -12.08
C ASP A 105 6.33 -8.72 -12.77
N SER A 106 5.28 -8.54 -11.95
CA SER A 106 3.89 -8.42 -12.37
C SER A 106 3.39 -6.97 -12.52
N GLY A 107 4.15 -6.00 -12.00
CA GLY A 107 3.73 -4.60 -11.94
C GLY A 107 2.78 -4.29 -10.79
N VAL A 108 2.27 -3.05 -10.80
CA VAL A 108 1.29 -2.55 -9.83
C VAL A 108 -0.10 -3.06 -10.20
N LYS A 109 -0.81 -3.63 -9.21
CA LYS A 109 -2.22 -4.02 -9.34
C LYS A 109 -3.13 -3.05 -8.60
N HIS A 110 -2.82 -2.80 -7.33
CA HIS A 110 -3.60 -1.93 -6.45
C HIS A 110 -2.84 -0.66 -6.10
N VAL A 111 -3.57 0.45 -6.07
CA VAL A 111 -3.10 1.77 -5.62
C VAL A 111 -4.01 2.24 -4.49
N PHE A 112 -3.51 2.18 -3.26
CA PHE A 112 -4.21 2.66 -2.08
C PHE A 112 -3.83 4.11 -1.80
N ILE A 113 -4.74 5.04 -2.03
CA ILE A 113 -4.58 6.46 -1.72
C ILE A 113 -4.87 6.68 -0.24
N ASN A 114 -3.98 7.39 0.46
CA ASN A 114 -4.22 7.78 1.85
C ASN A 114 -5.49 8.62 1.93
N ASP A 115 -6.37 8.29 2.87
CA ASP A 115 -7.71 8.85 3.01
C ASP A 115 -7.72 10.39 3.11
N VAL A 116 -6.66 10.99 3.67
CA VAL A 116 -6.50 12.47 3.70
C VAL A 116 -6.45 13.11 2.30
N PHE A 117 -6.08 12.32 1.29
CA PHE A 117 -6.04 12.71 -0.12
C PHE A 117 -7.14 12.03 -0.95
N SER A 118 -8.25 11.62 -0.33
CA SER A 118 -9.36 10.92 -1.01
C SER A 118 -9.85 11.62 -2.29
N GLY A 119 -9.75 12.95 -2.37
CA GLY A 119 -10.05 13.74 -3.56
C GLY A 119 -9.21 13.40 -4.80
N LEU A 120 -8.04 12.77 -4.65
CA LEU A 120 -7.19 12.30 -5.75
C LEU A 120 -7.66 10.99 -6.38
N LYS A 121 -8.43 10.16 -5.65
CA LYS A 121 -8.83 8.82 -6.10
C LYS A 121 -9.53 8.86 -7.46
N ARG A 122 -10.55 9.69 -7.61
CA ARG A 122 -11.35 9.76 -8.85
C ARG A 122 -10.55 10.30 -10.04
N PRO A 123 -9.86 11.46 -9.95
CA PRO A 123 -9.03 11.95 -11.06
C PRO A 123 -7.97 10.94 -11.51
N LEU A 124 -7.29 10.27 -10.56
CA LEU A 124 -6.28 9.27 -10.90
C LEU A 124 -6.89 8.03 -11.54
N GLN A 125 -8.04 7.56 -11.07
CA GLN A 125 -8.74 6.43 -11.65
C GLN A 125 -9.23 6.72 -13.09
N GLU A 126 -9.66 7.95 -13.36
CA GLU A 126 -10.06 8.38 -14.70
C GLU A 126 -8.84 8.50 -15.64
N ALA A 127 -7.69 8.95 -15.13
CA ALA A 127 -6.45 9.07 -15.92
C ALA A 127 -5.74 7.73 -16.16
N TYR A 128 -5.83 6.78 -15.22
CA TYR A 128 -5.10 5.51 -15.23
C TYR A 128 -6.03 4.30 -15.03
N PRO A 129 -6.98 4.04 -15.94
CA PRO A 129 -8.01 3.01 -15.77
C PRO A 129 -7.48 1.57 -15.73
N GLN A 130 -6.20 1.34 -16.07
CA GLN A 130 -5.55 0.04 -15.99
C GLN A 130 -5.23 -0.42 -14.56
N TYR A 131 -5.17 0.50 -13.59
CA TYR A 131 -4.90 0.19 -12.18
C TYR A 131 -6.16 0.21 -11.33
N GLN A 132 -6.15 -0.51 -10.22
CA GLN A 132 -7.26 -0.53 -9.27
C GLN A 132 -7.00 0.47 -8.14
N PHE A 133 -7.76 1.57 -8.13
CA PHE A 133 -7.62 2.63 -7.13
C PHE A 133 -8.59 2.43 -5.96
N HIS A 134 -8.04 2.53 -4.76
CA HIS A 134 -8.73 2.35 -3.49
C HIS A 134 -8.31 3.43 -2.50
N LEU A 135 -9.10 3.65 -1.45
CA LEU A 135 -8.64 4.34 -0.26
C LEU A 135 -7.87 3.36 0.62
N LEU A 136 -6.93 3.87 1.41
CA LEU A 136 -6.14 3.04 2.31
C LEU A 136 -7.02 2.39 3.38
N SER A 137 -8.10 3.05 3.82
CA SER A 137 -9.11 2.43 4.68
C SER A 137 -9.83 1.21 4.08
N GLU A 138 -9.84 1.05 2.75
CA GLU A 138 -10.47 -0.07 2.05
C GLU A 138 -9.54 -1.31 1.96
N GLN A 139 -8.27 -1.19 2.39
CA GLN A 139 -7.22 -2.18 2.16
C GLN A 139 -7.55 -3.59 2.63
N LYS A 140 -8.17 -3.74 3.81
CA LYS A 140 -8.54 -5.06 4.34
C LYS A 140 -9.49 -5.79 3.41
N ALA A 141 -10.59 -5.12 3.02
CA ALA A 141 -11.62 -5.71 2.18
C ALA A 141 -11.08 -6.11 0.80
N VAL A 142 -10.17 -5.29 0.25
CA VAL A 142 -9.55 -5.54 -1.06
C VAL A 142 -8.59 -6.71 -0.99
N LEU A 143 -7.60 -6.66 -0.08
CA LEU A 143 -6.51 -7.63 -0.02
C LEU A 143 -6.97 -8.99 0.53
N GLU A 144 -7.83 -9.03 1.55
CA GLU A 144 -8.36 -10.31 2.05
C GLU A 144 -9.39 -10.91 1.09
N GLY A 145 -10.14 -10.06 0.39
CA GLY A 145 -11.07 -10.47 -0.65
C GLY A 145 -10.37 -11.09 -1.86
N GLU A 146 -9.22 -10.55 -2.26
CA GLU A 146 -8.40 -11.13 -3.32
C GLU A 146 -7.78 -12.46 -2.90
N ALA A 147 -7.16 -12.54 -1.72
CA ALA A 147 -6.57 -13.78 -1.20
C ALA A 147 -7.62 -14.91 -1.14
N SER A 148 -8.81 -14.59 -0.61
CA SER A 148 -9.93 -15.54 -0.52
C SER A 148 -10.41 -16.04 -1.89
N LYS A 149 -10.30 -15.24 -2.95
CA LYS A 149 -10.66 -15.64 -4.31
C LYS A 149 -9.58 -16.52 -4.93
N ALA A 150 -8.31 -16.19 -4.71
CA ALA A 150 -7.18 -16.97 -5.20
C ALA A 150 -7.19 -18.39 -4.60
N ASP A 151 -7.43 -18.51 -3.30
CA ASP A 151 -7.44 -19.82 -2.61
C ASP A 151 -8.64 -20.70 -3.00
N LYS A 152 -9.75 -20.10 -3.49
CA LYS A 152 -10.92 -20.85 -4.00
C LYS A 152 -10.76 -21.34 -5.44
N GLN A 153 -9.75 -20.85 -6.16
CA GLN A 153 -9.46 -21.23 -7.54
C GLN A 153 -8.37 -22.31 -7.64
N GLN A 154 -7.81 -22.73 -6.49
CA GLN A 154 -6.90 -23.87 -6.35
C GLN A 154 -7.68 -25.15 -6.01
#